data_AF-A0A2V3UBS1-F1
#
_entry.id   AF-A0A2V3UBS1-F1
#
_cell.length_a   1.000
_cell.length_b   1.000
_cell.length_c   1.000
_cell.angle_alpha   90.00
_cell.angle_beta   90.00
_cell.angle_gamma   90.00
#
_symmetry.space_group_name_H-M   'P 1'
#
loop_
_entity.id
_entity.type
_entity.pdbx_description
1 polymer ?
#
loop_
_entity_poly.entity_id
_entity_poly.type
_entity_poly.pdbx_seq_one_letter_code
_entity_poly.pdbx_strand_id
1 'polypeptide(L)'
;MSKTPLSKTPLPKTPSKPSTRAAKTAAASAPTPVGGYVLASDPIEINPGRPRTKVTVRNTGDRPIQVGSHFHFFETNRYLAFDRAAAFGQRLDIPANTAVRFEPGDEKDVTLVPFAGKQFINGFNGLVDGWTGTGPTPGYNPNRDVSIAKAAELGFKSGVQTKKSAK
;
A
#
# COMPACT_ATOMS: atom_id res chain seq x y z
N MET A 1 60.61 -16.82 19.37
CA MET A 1 59.39 -17.65 19.21
C MET A 1 58.58 -17.53 20.49
N SER A 2 57.44 -16.84 20.44
CA SER A 2 56.58 -16.59 21.61
C SER A 2 55.13 -16.54 21.15
N LYS A 3 54.39 -17.64 21.36
CA LYS A 3 52.94 -17.70 21.09
C LYS A 3 52.20 -17.37 22.39
N THR A 4 51.56 -16.21 22.43
CA THR A 4 50.60 -15.84 23.48
C THR A 4 49.22 -16.41 23.09
N PRO A 5 48.49 -17.12 23.97
CA PRO A 5 47.17 -17.65 23.64
C PRO A 5 46.09 -16.56 23.81
N LEU A 6 45.22 -16.37 22.80
CA LEU A 6 44.03 -15.54 22.92
C LEU A 6 42.99 -16.21 23.84
N SER A 7 42.59 -15.51 24.89
CA SER A 7 41.45 -15.86 25.74
C SER A 7 40.13 -15.70 24.99
N LYS A 8 39.33 -16.77 24.90
CA LYS A 8 37.96 -16.72 24.37
C LYS A 8 37.00 -16.25 25.47
N THR A 9 36.52 -15.02 25.38
CA THR A 9 35.40 -14.52 26.20
C THR A 9 34.08 -15.05 25.62
N PRO A 10 33.17 -15.66 26.40
CA PRO A 10 31.87 -16.09 25.88
C PRO A 10 30.92 -14.89 25.77
N LEU A 11 30.16 -14.81 24.67
CA LEU A 11 29.05 -13.87 24.52
C LEU A 11 27.94 -14.14 25.56
N PRO A 12 27.23 -13.12 26.05
CA PRO A 12 26.11 -13.28 26.97
C PRO A 12 24.93 -13.97 26.26
N LYS A 13 24.45 -15.07 26.84
CA LYS A 13 23.23 -15.76 26.41
C LYS A 13 22.01 -15.00 26.94
N THR A 14 21.26 -14.36 26.06
CA THR A 14 19.91 -13.84 26.37
C THR A 14 18.97 -15.04 26.59
N PRO A 15 18.16 -15.07 27.66
CA PRO A 15 17.18 -16.15 27.84
C PRO A 15 16.07 -15.99 26.80
N SER A 16 16.02 -16.90 25.82
CA SER A 16 14.85 -17.05 24.95
C SER A 16 13.69 -17.56 25.79
N LYS A 17 12.70 -16.70 26.00
CA LYS A 17 11.43 -17.07 26.65
C LYS A 17 10.76 -18.15 25.78
N PRO A 18 10.38 -19.32 26.32
CA PRO A 18 9.68 -20.32 25.52
C PRO A 18 8.30 -19.74 25.16
N SER A 19 8.09 -19.48 23.88
CA SER A 19 6.75 -19.25 23.34
C SER A 19 6.01 -20.59 23.41
N THR A 20 5.28 -20.81 24.51
CA THR A 20 4.30 -21.89 24.61
C THR A 20 3.17 -21.59 23.63
N ARG A 21 3.37 -21.96 22.37
CA ARG A 21 2.26 -22.12 21.42
C ARG A 21 1.53 -23.37 21.85
N ALA A 22 0.47 -23.19 22.63
CA ALA A 22 -0.50 -24.25 22.87
C ALA A 22 -0.97 -24.74 21.49
N ALA A 23 -0.60 -25.97 21.13
CA ALA A 23 -1.13 -26.63 19.97
C ALA A 23 -2.62 -26.84 20.21
N LYS A 24 -3.46 -26.01 19.58
CA LYS A 24 -4.87 -26.36 19.40
C LYS A 24 -4.88 -27.65 18.60
N THR A 25 -5.29 -28.74 19.24
CA THR A 25 -5.49 -30.04 18.63
C THR A 25 -6.34 -29.85 17.39
N ALA A 26 -5.77 -30.14 16.22
CA ALA A 26 -6.51 -30.13 14.97
C ALA A 26 -7.62 -31.18 15.08
N ALA A 27 -8.88 -30.76 14.95
CA ALA A 27 -9.98 -31.69 14.76
C ALA A 27 -9.66 -32.55 13.54
N ALA A 28 -9.85 -33.87 13.64
CA ALA A 28 -9.55 -34.82 12.59
C ALA A 28 -10.32 -34.44 11.30
N SER A 29 -9.65 -33.76 10.38
CA SER A 29 -10.21 -33.35 9.10
C SER A 29 -10.24 -34.54 8.16
N ALA A 30 -11.26 -34.61 7.31
CA ALA A 30 -11.37 -35.59 6.22
C ALA A 30 -10.03 -35.75 5.47
N PRO A 31 -9.72 -36.95 4.94
CA PRO A 31 -8.45 -37.20 4.26
C PRO A 31 -8.26 -36.19 3.12
N THR A 32 -7.12 -35.51 3.12
CA THR A 32 -6.78 -34.54 2.08
C THR A 32 -6.73 -35.25 0.72
N PRO A 33 -7.47 -34.77 -0.30
CA PRO A 33 -7.43 -35.39 -1.62
C PRO A 33 -6.04 -35.28 -2.25
N VAL A 34 -5.74 -36.11 -3.25
CA VAL A 34 -4.48 -36.02 -4.01
C VAL A 34 -4.36 -34.63 -4.63
N GLY A 35 -3.27 -33.92 -4.32
CA GLY A 35 -3.06 -32.52 -4.73
C GLY A 35 -3.80 -31.47 -3.87
N GLY A 36 -4.47 -31.88 -2.79
CA GLY A 36 -5.12 -30.98 -1.85
C GLY A 36 -4.16 -30.29 -0.88
N TYR A 37 -4.60 -29.15 -0.34
CA TYR A 37 -3.86 -28.37 0.66
C TYR A 37 -4.57 -28.42 2.00
N VAL A 38 -3.79 -28.54 3.08
CA VAL A 38 -4.27 -28.32 4.45
C VAL A 38 -3.80 -26.93 4.86
N LEU A 39 -4.72 -25.96 4.83
CA LEU A 39 -4.41 -24.57 5.14
C LEU A 39 -4.53 -24.30 6.64
N ALA A 40 -3.67 -23.43 7.17
CA ALA A 40 -3.91 -22.85 8.48
C ALA A 40 -5.15 -21.95 8.43
N SER A 41 -5.87 -21.84 9.55
CA SER A 41 -7.05 -20.97 9.67
C SER A 41 -6.71 -19.50 9.89
N ASP A 42 -5.45 -19.19 10.20
CA ASP A 42 -5.03 -17.85 10.59
C ASP A 42 -5.07 -16.90 9.37
N PRO A 43 -5.68 -15.71 9.50
CA PRO A 43 -5.72 -14.74 8.41
C PRO A 43 -4.32 -14.18 8.11
N ILE A 44 -4.07 -13.87 6.85
CA ILE A 44 -2.81 -13.25 6.41
C ILE A 44 -3.00 -11.73 6.35
N GLU A 45 -2.26 -10.99 7.16
CA GLU A 45 -2.22 -9.53 7.07
C GLU A 45 -1.46 -9.10 5.80
N ILE A 46 -2.08 -8.23 5.01
CA ILE A 46 -1.45 -7.63 3.83
C ILE A 46 -0.91 -6.24 4.14
N ASN A 47 0.18 -5.87 3.47
CA ASN A 47 0.81 -4.55 3.56
C ASN A 47 1.12 -4.09 5.01
N PRO A 48 1.65 -4.96 5.89
CA PRO A 48 1.87 -4.64 7.30
C PRO A 48 2.82 -3.45 7.47
N GLY A 49 2.57 -2.63 8.50
CA GLY A 49 3.43 -1.50 8.87
C GLY A 49 3.42 -0.30 7.91
N ARG A 50 2.56 -0.28 6.89
CA ARG A 50 2.44 0.85 5.97
C ARG A 50 1.44 1.90 6.47
N PRO A 51 1.72 3.21 6.28
CA PRO A 51 0.73 4.23 6.56
C PRO A 51 -0.45 4.09 5.60
N ARG A 52 -1.65 4.31 6.12
CA ARG A 52 -2.91 4.17 5.38
C ARG A 52 -3.59 5.52 5.22
N THR A 53 -3.91 5.88 4.00
CA THR A 53 -4.62 7.12 3.67
C THR A 53 -6.02 6.78 3.18
N LYS A 54 -7.06 7.25 3.87
CA LYS A 54 -8.44 7.10 3.38
C LYS A 54 -8.80 8.24 2.46
N VAL A 55 -9.39 7.93 1.31
CA VAL A 55 -9.80 8.90 0.30
C VAL A 55 -11.18 8.52 -0.21
N THR A 56 -12.12 9.46 -0.20
CA THR A 56 -13.41 9.30 -0.87
C THR A 56 -13.26 9.60 -2.35
N VAL A 57 -13.75 8.69 -3.18
CA VAL A 57 -13.60 8.72 -4.63
C VAL A 57 -14.96 8.63 -5.27
N ARG A 58 -15.28 9.63 -6.10
CA ARG A 58 -16.53 9.70 -6.85
C ARG A 58 -16.28 9.55 -8.34
N ASN A 59 -16.99 8.64 -9.00
CA ASN A 59 -16.99 8.56 -10.45
C ASN A 59 -17.97 9.57 -11.05
N THR A 60 -17.45 10.57 -11.74
CA THR A 60 -18.25 11.61 -12.40
C THR A 60 -18.45 11.36 -13.89
N GLY A 61 -17.98 10.22 -14.39
CA GLY A 61 -18.18 9.80 -15.77
C GLY A 61 -19.50 9.05 -15.95
N ASP A 62 -19.80 8.78 -17.21
CA ASP A 62 -20.96 8.01 -17.67
C ASP A 62 -20.70 6.50 -17.78
N ARG A 63 -19.44 6.08 -17.60
CA ARG A 63 -18.98 4.71 -17.77
C ARG A 63 -18.36 4.15 -16.49
N PRO A 64 -18.44 2.83 -16.28
CA PRO A 64 -17.80 2.20 -15.14
C PRO A 64 -16.27 2.28 -15.24
N ILE A 65 -15.62 2.47 -14.10
CA ILE A 65 -14.16 2.57 -14.00
C ILE A 65 -13.67 1.55 -12.98
N GLN A 66 -12.64 0.78 -13.35
CA GLN A 66 -12.03 -0.21 -12.47
C GLN A 66 -10.54 0.07 -12.32
N VAL A 67 -10.06 0.11 -11.07
CA VAL A 67 -8.67 0.44 -10.74
C VAL A 67 -8.02 -0.73 -10.02
N GLY A 68 -6.89 -1.20 -10.56
CA GLY A 68 -6.14 -2.32 -10.00
C GLY A 68 -5.30 -1.97 -8.77
N SER A 69 -4.97 -3.00 -7.99
CA SER A 69 -4.20 -2.92 -6.73
C SER A 69 -2.88 -2.13 -6.81
N HIS A 70 -2.15 -2.22 -7.93
CA HIS A 70 -0.81 -1.64 -8.10
C HIS A 70 -0.77 -0.47 -9.09
N PHE A 71 -1.93 0.06 -9.48
CA PHE A 71 -1.98 1.25 -10.30
C PHE A 71 -1.67 2.48 -9.45
N HIS A 72 -0.88 3.44 -9.98
CA HIS A 72 -0.61 4.68 -9.27
C HIS A 72 -1.89 5.50 -9.15
N PHE A 73 -2.45 5.57 -7.93
CA PHE A 73 -3.82 6.03 -7.74
C PHE A 73 -4.04 7.48 -8.18
N PHE A 74 -3.01 8.32 -7.98
CA PHE A 74 -2.95 9.70 -8.49
C PHE A 74 -3.16 9.82 -10.01
N GLU A 75 -2.78 8.81 -10.78
CA GLU A 75 -2.84 8.81 -12.25
C GLU A 75 -4.07 8.08 -12.80
N THR A 76 -5.02 7.71 -11.93
CA THR A 76 -6.24 7.03 -12.37
C THR A 76 -7.11 7.93 -13.27
N ASN A 77 -8.11 7.34 -13.92
CA ASN A 77 -8.96 8.01 -14.89
C ASN A 77 -9.41 9.42 -14.43
N ARG A 78 -9.35 10.39 -15.36
CA ARG A 78 -9.67 11.81 -15.16
C ARG A 78 -11.06 12.07 -14.60
N TYR A 79 -12.01 11.16 -14.87
CA TYR A 79 -13.39 11.26 -14.39
C TYR A 79 -13.59 10.85 -12.93
N LEU A 80 -12.58 10.23 -12.30
CA LEU A 80 -12.59 10.00 -10.86
C LEU A 80 -12.19 11.30 -10.14
N ALA A 81 -13.10 11.83 -9.34
CA ALA A 81 -12.90 13.01 -8.52
C ALA A 81 -12.59 12.59 -7.08
N PHE A 82 -11.40 12.95 -6.60
CA PHE A 82 -10.90 12.67 -5.25
C PHE A 82 -9.70 13.59 -4.91
N ASP A 83 -9.19 13.53 -3.69
CA ASP A 83 -7.98 14.28 -3.33
C ASP A 83 -6.74 13.65 -3.99
N ARG A 84 -6.40 14.15 -5.18
CA ARG A 84 -5.23 13.72 -5.96
C ARG A 84 -3.94 13.98 -5.18
N ALA A 85 -3.85 15.10 -4.47
CA ALA A 85 -2.65 15.47 -3.73
C ALA A 85 -2.35 14.50 -2.58
N ALA A 86 -3.39 13.91 -1.97
CA ALA A 86 -3.26 12.84 -0.97
C ALA A 86 -2.91 11.48 -1.58
N ALA A 87 -3.29 11.22 -2.84
CA ALA A 87 -3.03 9.95 -3.53
C ALA A 87 -1.65 9.85 -4.20
N PHE A 88 -0.85 10.92 -4.19
CA PHE A 88 0.47 10.96 -4.82
C PHE A 88 1.43 9.93 -4.20
N GLY A 89 2.03 9.10 -5.04
CA GLY A 89 2.93 8.02 -4.63
C GLY A 89 2.22 6.82 -3.96
N GLN A 90 0.89 6.73 -4.06
CA GLN A 90 0.11 5.69 -3.40
C GLN A 90 -0.63 4.76 -4.37
N ARG A 91 -1.00 3.58 -3.88
CA ARG A 91 -1.79 2.54 -4.55
C ARG A 91 -2.87 2.00 -3.61
N LEU A 92 -3.84 1.26 -4.13
CA LEU A 92 -4.91 0.67 -3.32
C LEU A 92 -4.36 -0.35 -2.31
N ASP A 93 -4.82 -0.26 -1.06
CA ASP A 93 -4.55 -1.24 0.00
C ASP A 93 -5.50 -2.43 -0.09
N ILE A 94 -5.37 -3.19 -1.17
CA ILE A 94 -6.16 -4.38 -1.46
C ILE A 94 -5.24 -5.56 -1.82
N PRO A 95 -5.72 -6.81 -1.80
CA PRO A 95 -4.92 -7.96 -2.23
C PRO A 95 -4.33 -7.76 -3.62
N ALA A 96 -3.10 -8.22 -3.83
CA ALA A 96 -2.45 -8.12 -5.13
C ALA A 96 -3.31 -8.77 -6.22
N ASN A 97 -3.25 -8.21 -7.43
CA ASN A 97 -4.03 -8.64 -8.60
C ASN A 97 -5.56 -8.45 -8.50
N THR A 98 -6.06 -7.82 -7.42
CA THR A 98 -7.48 -7.41 -7.34
C THR A 98 -7.68 -5.95 -7.76
N ALA A 99 -8.93 -5.51 -7.85
CA ALA A 99 -9.30 -4.17 -8.27
C ALA A 99 -10.57 -3.67 -7.56
N VAL A 100 -10.73 -2.35 -7.49
CA VAL A 100 -11.97 -1.68 -7.04
C VAL A 100 -12.71 -1.13 -8.25
N ARG A 101 -14.01 -1.39 -8.30
CA ARG A 101 -14.91 -0.93 -9.36
C ARG A 101 -15.78 0.22 -8.86
N PHE A 102 -15.90 1.26 -9.68
CA PHE A 102 -16.73 2.44 -9.47
C PHE A 102 -17.76 2.50 -10.60
N GLU A 103 -19.03 2.36 -10.26
CA GLU A 103 -20.12 2.57 -11.22
C GLU A 103 -20.27 4.07 -11.55
N PRO A 104 -20.93 4.45 -12.66
CA PRO A 104 -21.22 5.85 -12.97
C PRO A 104 -21.99 6.52 -11.81
N GLY A 105 -21.50 7.67 -11.32
CA GLY A 105 -22.10 8.39 -10.20
C GLY A 105 -21.82 7.81 -8.81
N ASP A 106 -21.18 6.65 -8.70
CA ASP A 106 -20.87 6.01 -7.43
C ASP A 106 -19.79 6.76 -6.65
N GLU A 107 -19.88 6.70 -5.32
CA GLU A 107 -18.96 7.31 -4.38
C GLU A 107 -18.56 6.28 -3.32
N LYS A 108 -17.25 6.01 -3.20
CA LYS A 108 -16.71 5.03 -2.26
C LYS A 108 -15.47 5.56 -1.56
N ASP A 109 -15.36 5.21 -0.28
CA ASP A 109 -14.11 5.36 0.45
C ASP A 109 -13.15 4.22 0.11
N VAL A 110 -11.94 4.57 -0.31
CA VAL A 110 -10.86 3.62 -0.51
C VAL A 110 -9.70 3.91 0.42
N THR A 111 -8.95 2.86 0.75
CA THR A 111 -7.71 2.98 1.53
C THR A 111 -6.53 2.83 0.59
N LEU A 112 -5.58 3.75 0.72
CA LEU A 112 -4.36 3.81 -0.06
C LEU A 112 -3.14 3.56 0.83
N VAL A 113 -2.11 2.94 0.26
CA VAL A 113 -0.79 2.74 0.86
C VAL A 113 0.29 3.25 -0.10
N PRO A 114 1.41 3.80 0.41
CA PRO A 114 2.50 4.24 -0.45
C PRO A 114 3.18 3.06 -1.15
N PHE A 115 3.66 3.32 -2.37
CA PHE A 115 4.57 2.39 -3.03
C PHE A 115 5.82 2.13 -2.17
N ALA A 116 6.38 0.94 -2.34
CA ALA A 116 7.61 0.51 -1.70
C ALA A 116 8.83 0.71 -2.62
N GLY A 117 9.97 0.17 -2.20
CA GLY A 117 11.18 0.14 -3.01
C GLY A 117 11.70 1.55 -3.26
N LYS A 118 12.16 1.80 -4.49
CA LYS A 118 12.70 3.11 -4.88
C LYS A 118 11.63 4.20 -5.05
N GLN A 119 10.35 3.86 -5.04
CA GLN A 119 9.23 4.79 -5.25
C GLN A 119 9.35 5.60 -6.55
N PHE A 120 9.84 4.96 -7.60
CA PHE A 120 9.98 5.54 -8.94
C PHE A 120 8.84 5.03 -9.82
N ILE A 121 8.03 5.95 -10.33
CA ILE A 121 6.77 5.68 -11.03
C ILE A 121 6.92 6.08 -12.49
N ASN A 122 6.74 5.12 -13.40
CA ASN A 122 6.90 5.31 -14.84
C ASN A 122 5.67 4.81 -15.60
N GLY A 123 5.28 5.48 -16.69
CA GLY A 123 4.24 5.03 -17.60
C GLY A 123 2.88 5.63 -17.27
N PHE A 124 1.94 4.83 -16.75
CA PHE A 124 0.59 5.27 -16.33
C PHE A 124 -0.07 6.30 -17.28
N ASN A 125 -0.25 7.55 -16.84
CA ASN A 125 -0.73 8.66 -17.67
C ASN A 125 0.37 9.71 -17.93
N GLY A 126 1.62 9.37 -17.65
CA GLY A 126 2.79 10.22 -17.79
C GLY A 126 2.72 11.48 -16.91
N LEU A 127 2.01 11.43 -15.78
CA LEU A 127 1.89 12.61 -14.92
C LEU A 127 3.10 12.81 -14.02
N VAL A 128 3.78 11.72 -13.66
CA VAL A 128 4.96 11.76 -12.78
C VAL A 128 6.23 11.40 -13.53
N ASP A 129 6.29 10.22 -14.15
CA ASP A 129 7.50 9.66 -14.80
C ASP A 129 8.79 9.93 -14.00
N GLY A 130 8.72 9.61 -12.70
CA GLY A 130 9.70 10.08 -11.75
C GLY A 130 9.51 9.56 -10.34
N TRP A 131 10.34 10.10 -9.45
CA TRP A 131 10.37 9.72 -8.05
C TRP A 131 9.21 10.36 -7.26
N THR A 132 8.59 9.56 -6.37
CA THR A 132 7.42 9.93 -5.55
C THR A 132 7.65 9.79 -4.04
N GLY A 133 8.87 9.41 -3.65
CA GLY A 133 9.21 9.22 -2.25
C GLY A 133 9.32 10.52 -1.47
N THR A 134 9.47 10.36 -0.15
CA THR A 134 9.80 11.46 0.76
C THR A 134 11.31 11.50 0.96
N GLY A 135 11.91 12.67 0.75
CA GLY A 135 13.36 12.84 0.86
C GLY A 135 13.89 12.78 2.28
N PRO A 136 15.21 13.02 2.45
CA PRO A 136 15.82 13.12 3.78
C PRO A 136 15.23 14.28 4.60
N THR A 137 14.67 15.30 3.93
CA THR A 137 14.01 16.43 4.55
C THR A 137 12.48 16.24 4.51
N PRO A 138 11.77 16.46 5.63
CA PRO A 138 10.31 16.46 5.65
C PRO A 138 9.74 17.40 4.57
N GLY A 139 8.84 16.89 3.74
CA GLY A 139 8.21 17.65 2.66
C GLY A 139 9.01 17.76 1.35
N TYR A 140 10.22 17.20 1.27
CA TYR A 140 10.98 17.17 0.01
C TYR A 140 10.39 16.16 -0.97
N ASN A 141 9.47 16.64 -1.81
CA ASN A 141 8.83 15.88 -2.89
C ASN A 141 8.83 16.73 -4.18
N PRO A 142 9.96 16.83 -4.91
CA PRO A 142 10.12 17.80 -6.00
C PRO A 142 9.14 17.61 -7.17
N ASN A 143 8.73 16.37 -7.44
CA ASN A 143 7.81 16.06 -8.52
C ASN A 143 6.34 16.25 -8.14
N ARG A 144 6.02 16.37 -6.84
CA ARG A 144 4.63 16.35 -6.37
C ARG A 144 3.82 17.53 -6.91
N ASP A 145 4.32 18.74 -6.70
CA ASP A 145 3.56 19.94 -7.04
C ASP A 145 3.49 20.14 -8.56
N VAL A 146 4.57 19.80 -9.28
CA VAL A 146 4.61 19.79 -10.75
C VAL A 146 3.59 18.79 -11.31
N SER A 147 3.53 17.58 -10.77
CA SER A 147 2.56 16.57 -11.20
C SER A 147 1.13 16.98 -10.88
N ILE A 148 0.86 17.59 -9.72
CA ILE A 148 -0.48 18.09 -9.37
C ILE A 148 -0.92 19.18 -10.35
N ALA A 149 -0.04 20.13 -10.66
CA ALA A 149 -0.34 21.18 -11.64
C ALA A 149 -0.62 20.58 -13.03
N LYS A 150 0.23 19.65 -13.49
CA LYS A 150 0.05 18.93 -14.76
C LYS A 150 -1.26 18.13 -14.79
N ALA A 151 -1.63 17.49 -13.68
CA ALA A 151 -2.89 16.75 -13.57
C ALA A 151 -4.09 17.71 -13.72
N ALA A 152 -4.05 18.87 -13.06
CA ALA A 152 -5.10 19.88 -13.18
C ALA A 152 -5.21 20.42 -14.61
N GLU A 153 -4.08 20.75 -15.25
CA GLU A 153 -4.02 21.22 -16.64
C GLU A 153 -4.62 20.19 -17.62
N LEU A 154 -4.29 18.90 -17.44
CA LEU A 154 -4.79 17.81 -18.28
C LEU A 154 -6.23 17.35 -17.91
N GLY A 155 -6.90 18.06 -17.00
CA GLY A 155 -8.30 17.82 -16.65
C GLY A 155 -8.55 16.61 -15.75
N PHE A 156 -7.56 16.15 -14.98
CA PHE A 156 -7.78 15.14 -13.95
C PHE A 156 -8.53 15.77 -12.77
N LYS A 157 -9.76 15.31 -12.55
CA LYS A 157 -10.62 15.89 -11.51
C LYS A 157 -10.03 15.66 -10.12
N SER A 158 -10.01 16.73 -9.34
CA SER A 158 -9.67 16.71 -7.92
C SER A 158 -10.91 17.10 -7.11
N GLY A 159 -11.25 16.30 -6.10
CA GLY A 159 -12.26 16.62 -5.10
C GLY A 159 -11.57 17.12 -3.83
N VAL A 160 -11.90 18.33 -3.37
CA VAL A 160 -11.37 18.83 -2.09
C VAL A 160 -12.07 18.07 -0.97
N GLN A 161 -11.34 17.22 -0.26
CA GLN A 161 -11.75 16.76 1.05
C GLN A 161 -11.73 17.98 1.97
N THR A 162 -12.89 18.62 2.15
CA THR A 162 -13.03 19.60 3.23
C THR A 162 -12.84 18.81 4.51
N LYS A 163 -11.71 19.02 5.21
CA LYS A 163 -11.47 18.45 6.53
C LYS A 163 -12.70 18.77 7.39
N LYS A 164 -13.59 17.81 7.60
CA LYS A 164 -14.55 17.88 8.71
C LYS A 164 -13.71 17.77 9.96
N SER A 165 -13.45 18.91 10.58
CA SER A 165 -12.92 19.02 11.94
C SER A 165 -13.74 18.08 12.82
N ALA A 166 -13.11 17.04 13.36
CA ALA A 166 -13.74 16.25 14.40
C ALA A 166 -14.03 17.19 15.58
N LYS A 167 -15.31 17.28 15.95
CA LYS A 167 -15.78 17.92 17.18
C LYS A 167 -15.81 16.88 18.28
#